data_AF-A0A850BFL9-F1
#
_entry.id   AF-A0A850BFL9-F1
#
_cell.length_a   1.000
_cell.length_b   1.000
_cell.length_c   1.000
_cell.angle_alpha   90.00
_cell.angle_beta   90.00
_cell.angle_gamma   90.00
#
_symmetry.space_group_name_H-M   'P 1'
#
loop_
_entity.id
_entity.type
_entity.pdbx_description
1 polymer ?
#
loop_
_entity_poly.entity_id
_entity_poly.type
_entity_poly.pdbx_seq_one_letter_code
_entity_poly.pdbx_strand_id
1 'polypeptide(L)'
;MSARDNHMVAIDPHRQIEYHDKSEFDRIAFAMRALRRLKPKGMTVAVYSAVSALRVRSGRDLGGGEGARWAIVGIPPHASREQIAFALVELAGATATPFAIQMVLADGGSTPEA
;
A
#
# COMPACT_ATOMS: atom_id res chain seq x y z
N MET A 1 -27.10 -4.15 -17.49
CA MET A 1 -25.81 -3.52 -17.85
C MET A 1 -25.38 -2.66 -16.66
N SER A 2 -24.65 -3.22 -15.70
CA SER A 2 -24.25 -2.49 -14.48
C SER A 2 -22.86 -1.89 -14.63
N ALA A 3 -22.75 -0.65 -14.16
CA ALA A 3 -21.61 0.23 -14.24
C ALA A 3 -20.32 -0.41 -13.70
N ARG A 4 -19.21 -0.15 -14.38
CA ARG A 4 -17.87 -0.42 -13.89
C ARG A 4 -17.61 0.52 -12.71
N ASP A 5 -17.79 0.04 -11.48
CA ASP A 5 -17.33 0.73 -10.28
C ASP A 5 -15.79 0.75 -10.24
N ASN A 6 -15.20 1.63 -11.06
CA ASN A 6 -13.78 1.90 -11.13
C ASN A 6 -13.48 3.01 -10.12
N HIS A 7 -13.36 2.65 -8.84
CA HIS A 7 -13.04 3.62 -7.79
C HIS A 7 -11.54 3.97 -7.86
N MET A 8 -11.22 5.01 -8.61
CA MET A 8 -9.88 5.60 -8.66
C MET A 8 -9.73 6.57 -7.50
N VAL A 9 -9.19 6.11 -6.38
CA VAL A 9 -8.73 7.01 -5.31
C VAL A 9 -7.35 7.50 -5.71
N ALA A 10 -7.31 8.63 -6.41
CA ALA A 10 -6.08 9.41 -6.48
C ALA A 10 -5.89 10.06 -5.11
N ILE A 11 -4.92 9.58 -4.34
CA ILE A 11 -4.47 10.30 -3.15
C ILE A 11 -3.96 11.66 -3.65
N ASP A 12 -4.55 12.72 -3.10
CA ASP A 12 -4.45 14.10 -3.57
C ASP A 12 -2.99 14.54 -3.87
N PRO A 13 -2.69 15.01 -5.10
CA PRO A 13 -1.33 15.44 -5.48
C PRO A 13 -0.89 16.74 -4.80
N HIS A 14 -1.80 17.53 -4.20
CA HIS A 14 -1.47 18.77 -3.50
C HIS A 14 -1.13 18.58 -2.02
N ARG A 15 -1.18 17.36 -1.49
CA ARG A 15 -0.49 17.03 -0.24
C ARG A 15 0.99 16.72 -0.53
N GLN A 16 1.61 17.63 -1.26
CA GLN A 16 3.02 17.64 -1.63
C GLN A 16 3.84 18.05 -0.39
N ILE A 17 3.87 17.18 0.61
CA ILE A 17 5.00 17.15 1.52
C ILE A 17 6.10 16.51 0.68
N GLU A 18 6.98 17.34 0.11
CA GLU A 18 8.24 16.90 -0.53
C GLU A 18 9.13 16.27 0.54
N TYR A 19 8.76 15.10 1.02
CA TYR A 19 9.59 14.31 1.91
C TYR A 19 10.48 13.44 1.04
N HIS A 20 11.61 14.00 0.62
CA HIS A 20 12.70 13.26 -0.01
C HIS A 20 13.31 12.29 1.00
N ASP A 21 12.73 11.11 1.14
CA ASP A 21 13.30 10.06 1.96
C ASP A 21 14.45 9.38 1.18
N LYS A 22 15.68 9.81 1.48
CA LYS A 22 16.94 9.26 0.94
C LYS A 22 17.28 7.86 1.50
N SER A 23 16.39 7.22 2.27
CA SER A 23 16.69 5.91 2.85
C SER A 23 16.87 4.84 1.76
N GLU A 24 18.00 4.13 1.82
CA GLU A 24 18.40 3.01 0.95
C GLU A 24 17.62 1.72 1.26
N PHE A 25 16.31 1.81 1.51
CA PHE A 25 15.51 0.62 1.79
C PHE A 25 14.79 0.10 0.56
N ASP A 26 14.68 -1.23 0.47
CA ASP A 26 13.88 -1.87 -0.56
C ASP A 26 12.38 -1.67 -0.25
N ARG A 27 11.77 -0.79 -1.04
CA ARG A 27 10.37 -0.37 -0.96
C ARG A 27 9.40 -1.50 -1.32
N ILE A 28 9.75 -2.34 -2.29
CA ILE A 28 8.92 -3.46 -2.72
C ILE A 28 8.97 -4.55 -1.64
N ALA A 29 10.16 -4.88 -1.15
CA ALA A 29 10.32 -5.83 -0.06
C ALA A 29 9.64 -5.36 1.24
N PHE A 30 9.67 -4.05 1.53
CA PHE A 30 8.92 -3.46 2.63
C PHE A 30 7.40 -3.64 2.44
N ALA A 31 6.86 -3.27 1.28
CA ALA A 31 5.43 -3.41 0.98
C ALA A 31 4.96 -4.87 1.03
N MET A 32 5.74 -5.80 0.49
CA MET A 32 5.43 -7.22 0.55
C MET A 32 5.44 -7.75 1.99
N ARG A 33 6.35 -7.28 2.85
CA ARG A 33 6.35 -7.59 4.29
C ARG A 33 5.11 -7.04 4.98
N ALA A 34 4.75 -5.79 4.71
CA ALA A 34 3.56 -5.15 5.26
C ALA A 34 2.27 -5.91 4.88
N LEU A 35 2.12 -6.30 3.61
CA LEU A 35 0.96 -7.07 3.14
C LEU A 35 0.86 -8.44 3.81
N ARG A 36 1.98 -9.12 4.06
CA ARG A 36 1.98 -10.40 4.79
C ARG A 36 1.50 -10.26 6.23
N ARG A 37 1.66 -9.08 6.85
CA ARG A 37 1.15 -8.78 8.20
C ARG A 37 -0.31 -8.41 8.18
N LEU A 38 -0.67 -7.50 7.28
CA LEU A 38 -2.04 -7.01 7.15
C LEU A 38 -3.02 -8.12 6.71
N LYS A 39 -2.53 -9.13 5.97
CA LYS A 39 -3.32 -10.28 5.49
C LYS A 39 -4.71 -9.87 4.99
N PRO A 40 -4.80 -9.04 3.93
CA PRO A 40 -6.08 -8.57 3.42
C PRO A 40 -6.93 -9.75 2.95
N LYS A 41 -7.96 -10.10 3.73
CA LYS A 41 -8.78 -11.30 3.51
C LYS A 41 -9.56 -11.19 2.20
N GLY A 42 -9.54 -12.25 1.40
CA GLY A 42 -10.24 -12.32 0.12
C GLY A 42 -9.77 -11.31 -0.91
N MET A 43 -8.54 -10.78 -0.78
CA MET A 43 -7.97 -9.81 -1.69
C MET A 43 -6.57 -10.23 -2.17
N THR A 44 -6.40 -10.30 -3.49
CA THR A 44 -5.08 -10.50 -4.11
C THR A 44 -4.43 -9.15 -4.38
N VAL A 45 -3.22 -8.93 -3.86
CA VAL A 45 -2.51 -7.66 -4.04
C VAL A 45 -1.22 -7.89 -4.85
N ALA A 46 -1.09 -7.18 -5.97
CA ALA A 46 0.14 -7.10 -6.75
C ALA A 46 0.88 -5.80 -6.45
N VAL A 47 2.20 -5.86 -6.30
CA VAL A 47 3.05 -4.69 -6.04
C VAL A 47 4.08 -4.57 -7.16
N TYR A 48 4.27 -3.35 -7.69
CA TYR A 48 5.24 -3.07 -8.74
C TYR A 48 5.92 -1.71 -8.50
N SER A 49 7.09 -1.51 -9.12
CA SER A 49 7.77 -0.21 -9.11
C SER A 49 7.07 0.77 -10.04
N ALA A 50 6.65 1.91 -9.51
CA ALA A 50 6.08 3.00 -10.29
C ALA A 50 7.12 4.07 -10.60
N VAL A 51 6.87 4.86 -11.65
CA VAL A 51 7.84 5.86 -12.12
C VAL A 51 7.76 7.16 -11.31
N SER A 52 6.57 7.60 -10.92
CA SER A 52 6.37 8.99 -10.45
C SER A 52 5.47 9.20 -9.24
N ALA A 53 4.52 8.29 -8.95
CA ALA A 53 3.60 8.50 -7.83
C ALA A 53 3.13 7.17 -7.26
N LEU A 54 2.77 7.19 -5.97
CA LEU A 54 2.13 6.07 -5.31
C LEU A 54 0.73 5.90 -5.89
N ARG A 55 0.43 4.71 -6.40
CA ARG A 55 -0.86 4.41 -7.06
C ARG A 55 -1.46 3.16 -6.47
N VAL A 56 -2.72 3.23 -6.06
CA VAL A 56 -3.51 2.08 -5.64
C VAL A 56 -4.70 1.96 -6.57
N ARG A 57 -4.84 0.81 -7.22
CA ARG A 57 -6.05 0.45 -7.98
C ARG A 57 -6.62 -0.81 -7.38
N SER A 58 -7.92 -0.84 -7.14
CA SER A 58 -8.60 -2.03 -6.64
C SER A 58 -9.87 -2.29 -7.41
N GLY A 59 -10.36 -3.53 -7.35
CA GLY A 59 -11.58 -3.94 -8.00
C GLY A 59 -12.10 -5.26 -7.45
N ARG A 60 -13.28 -5.64 -7.93
CA ARG A 60 -13.83 -6.98 -7.72
C ARG A 60 -13.23 -7.93 -8.76
N ASP A 61 -12.85 -9.11 -8.30
CA ASP A 61 -12.49 -10.21 -9.17
C ASP A 61 -13.78 -10.93 -9.58
N LEU A 62 -14.08 -10.90 -10.88
CA LEU A 62 -15.27 -11.53 -11.44
C LEU A 62 -15.08 -13.04 -11.68
N GLY A 63 -13.83 -13.53 -11.66
CA GLY A 63 -13.50 -14.94 -11.87
C GLY A 63 -13.23 -15.74 -10.59
N GLY A 64 -12.95 -15.05 -9.47
CA GLY A 64 -12.54 -15.67 -8.20
C GLY A 64 -13.67 -16.06 -7.24
N GLY A 65 -14.94 -15.87 -7.60
CA GLY A 65 -16.11 -16.13 -6.76
C GLY A 65 -16.66 -14.90 -6.03
N GLU A 66 -17.75 -15.08 -5.28
CA GLU A 66 -18.44 -13.98 -4.60
C GLU A 66 -17.55 -13.35 -3.51
N GLY A 67 -17.23 -12.06 -3.67
CA GLY A 67 -16.42 -11.31 -2.70
C GLY A 67 -14.91 -11.34 -2.94
N ALA A 68 -14.41 -12.03 -3.97
CA ALA A 68 -13.01 -11.95 -4.36
C ALA A 68 -12.67 -10.54 -4.85
N ARG A 69 -11.59 -9.97 -4.33
CA ARG A 69 -11.10 -8.63 -4.68
C ARG A 69 -9.66 -8.69 -5.15
N TRP A 70 -9.26 -7.71 -5.93
CA TRP A 70 -7.87 -7.52 -6.32
C TRP A 70 -7.45 -6.08 -6.09
N ALA A 71 -6.14 -5.89 -5.93
CA ALA A 71 -5.52 -4.58 -5.93
C ALA A 71 -4.13 -4.60 -6.56
N ILE A 72 -3.74 -3.48 -7.15
CA ILE A 72 -2.42 -3.25 -7.73
C ILE A 72 -1.87 -1.97 -7.10
N VAL A 73 -0.68 -2.09 -6.50
CA VAL A 73 0.02 -0.99 -5.82
C VAL A 73 1.31 -0.69 -6.58
N GLY A 74 1.39 0.52 -7.14
CA GLY A 74 2.59 1.05 -7.77
C GLY A 74 3.35 1.94 -6.79
N ILE A 75 4.59 1.58 -6.46
CA ILE A 75 5.41 2.29 -5.47
C ILE A 75 6.54 3.05 -6.16
N PRO A 76 6.58 4.39 -6.08
CA PRO A 76 7.64 5.16 -6.71
C PRO A 76 8.93 5.11 -5.89
N PRO A 77 10.10 5.36 -6.51
CA PRO A 77 11.40 5.29 -5.86
C PRO A 77 11.60 6.32 -4.74
N HIS A 78 10.76 7.36 -4.67
CA HIS A 78 10.82 8.40 -3.64
C HIS A 78 9.78 8.23 -2.53
N ALA A 79 8.92 7.19 -2.57
CA ALA A 79 7.93 6.99 -1.53
C ALA A 79 8.60 6.67 -0.18
N SER A 80 8.14 7.32 0.89
CA SER A 80 8.59 7.03 2.26
C SER A 80 7.95 5.73 2.80
N ARG A 81 8.50 5.20 3.89
CA ARG A 81 7.90 4.06 4.59
C ARG A 81 6.50 4.38 5.12
N GLU A 82 6.27 5.59 5.65
CA GLU A 82 4.94 5.97 6.15
C GLU A 82 3.92 6.08 5.02
N GLN A 83 4.31 6.66 3.87
CA GLN A 83 3.41 6.76 2.71
C GLN A 83 2.98 5.38 2.22
N ILE A 84 3.94 4.44 2.11
CA ILE A 84 3.64 3.06 1.72
C ILE A 84 2.77 2.38 2.78
N ALA A 85 3.12 2.51 4.08
CA ALA A 85 2.37 1.88 5.17
C ALA A 85 0.93 2.37 5.23
N PHE A 86 0.71 3.69 5.12
CA PHE A 86 -0.61 4.30 5.13
C PHE A 86 -1.49 3.74 4.01
N ALA A 87 -1.00 3.77 2.77
CA ALA A 87 -1.74 3.27 1.61
C ALA A 87 -2.06 1.77 1.72
N LEU A 88 -1.16 0.96 2.27
CA LEU A 88 -1.40 -0.47 2.45
C LEU A 88 -2.41 -0.77 3.57
N VAL A 89 -2.39 -0.01 4.67
CA VAL A 89 -3.38 -0.14 5.76
C VAL A 89 -4.78 0.23 5.24
N GLU A 90 -4.90 1.36 4.54
CA GLU A 90 -6.16 1.76 3.90
C GLU A 90 -6.64 0.70 2.90
N LEU A 91 -5.74 0.18 2.07
CA LEU A 91 -6.07 -0.86 1.10
C LEU A 91 -6.57 -2.15 1.77
N ALA A 92 -5.98 -2.54 2.89
CA ALA A 92 -6.38 -3.73 3.63
C ALA A 92 -7.78 -3.61 4.26
N GLY A 93 -8.41 -2.43 4.20
CA GLY A 93 -9.70 -2.17 4.81
C GLY A 93 -9.63 -2.12 6.35
N ALA A 94 -8.40 -2.08 6.90
CA ALA A 94 -8.21 -1.67 8.27
C ALA A 94 -8.45 -0.16 8.31
N THR A 95 -9.31 0.31 9.21
CA THR A 95 -9.36 1.73 9.56
C THR A 95 -7.92 2.17 9.79
N ALA A 96 -7.48 3.27 9.15
CA ALA A 96 -6.12 3.82 9.22
C ALA A 96 -5.79 4.27 10.66
N THR A 97 -5.72 3.29 11.54
CA THR A 97 -5.51 3.45 12.96
C THR A 97 -4.01 3.61 13.16
N PRO A 98 -3.59 4.55 14.03
CA PRO A 98 -2.17 4.76 14.31
C PRO A 98 -1.43 3.46 14.68
N PHE A 99 -2.12 2.51 15.30
CA PHE A 99 -1.56 1.20 15.65
C PHE A 99 -1.23 0.33 14.43
N ALA A 100 -2.12 0.25 13.43
CA ALA A 100 -1.87 -0.54 12.22
C ALA A 100 -0.68 0.02 11.42
N ILE A 101 -0.55 1.35 11.38
CA ILE A 101 0.58 2.02 10.73
C ILE A 101 1.88 1.72 11.49
N GLN A 102 1.89 1.85 12.83
CA GLN A 102 3.07 1.54 13.63
C GLN A 102 3.50 0.07 13.54
N MET A 103 2.55 -0.87 13.48
CA MET A 103 2.85 -2.30 13.28
C MET A 103 3.56 -2.57 11.95
N VAL A 104 3.19 -1.84 10.90
CA VAL A 104 3.85 -1.94 9.58
C VAL A 104 5.23 -1.28 9.61
N LEU A 105 5.36 -0.12 10.27
CA LEU A 105 6.62 0.62 10.36
C LEU A 105 7.68 -0.07 11.23
N ALA A 106 7.28 -0.77 12.29
CA ALA A 106 8.19 -1.45 13.22
C ALA A 106 9.05 -2.56 12.57
N ASP A 107 8.75 -3.01 11.35
CA ASP A 107 9.59 -3.98 10.60
C ASP A 107 10.65 -3.36 9.70
N GLY A 108 10.55 -2.05 9.46
CA GLY A 108 11.49 -1.31 8.61
C GLY A 108 12.78 -0.94 9.35
N GLY A 109 12.80 -1.05 10.67
CA GLY A 109 13.95 -0.77 11.53
C GLY A 109 14.55 -2.06 12.08
N SER A 110 15.69 -2.47 11.55
CA SER A 110 16.70 -3.20 12.30
C SER A 110 17.90 -2.24 12.33
N THR A 111 18.39 -1.74 13.45
CA THR A 111 18.80 -2.44 14.69
C THR A 111 18.72 -1.46 15.88
N PRO A 112 18.33 -1.88 17.11
CA PRO A 112 18.77 -1.19 18.31
C PRO A 112 20.26 -1.53 18.52
N GLU A 113 21.14 -0.54 18.38
CA GLU A 113 22.52 -0.64 18.83
C GLU A 113 22.52 -0.71 20.37
N ALA A 114 23.38 -1.57 20.90
CA ALA A 114 23.46 -1.99 22.30
C ALA A 114 23.87 -0.85 23.26
#